data_AF-A0A534XSU1-F1
#
_entry.id   AF-A0A534XSU1-F1
#
_cell.length_a   1.000
_cell.length_b   1.000
_cell.length_c   1.000
_cell.angle_alpha   90.00
_cell.angle_beta   90.00
_cell.angle_gamma   90.00
#
_symmetry.space_group_name_H-M   'P 1'
#
loop_
_entity.id
_entity.type
_entity.pdbx_description
1 polymer ?
#
loop_
_entity_poly.entity_id
_entity_poly.type
_entity_poly.pdbx_seq_one_letter_code
_entity_poly.pdbx_strand_id
1 'polypeptide(L)' 'MSKTAVVVGGGFGGLSAARALAKSEAVRVVLIDQRNHHLFQPLLYQVATAGLNPADIAVPIRSQFTGNDNV' A
#
# COMPACT_ATOMS: atom_id res chain seq x y z
N MET A 1 -26.60 -0.23 1.02
CA MET A 1 -25.55 -0.34 2.06
C MET A 1 -24.20 -0.42 1.37
N SER A 2 -23.25 0.41 1.75
CA SER A 2 -21.84 0.26 1.33
C SER A 2 -21.22 -0.94 2.07
N LYS A 3 -20.54 -1.83 1.34
CA LYS A 3 -19.83 -2.97 1.94
C LYS A 3 -18.44 -2.51 2.38
N THR A 4 -17.99 -2.95 3.56
CA THR A 4 -16.63 -2.67 4.01
C THR A 4 -15.72 -3.84 3.66
N ALA A 5 -14.59 -3.55 2.99
CA ALA A 5 -13.55 -4.53 2.67
C ALA A 5 -12.29 -4.17 3.46
N VAL A 6 -11.84 -5.10 4.33
CA VAL A 6 -10.60 -4.91 5.09
C VAL A 6 -9.46 -5.63 4.39
N VAL A 7 -8.42 -4.88 4.04
CA VAL A 7 -7.19 -5.42 3.47
C VAL A 7 -6.11 -5.36 4.54
N VAL A 8 -5.55 -6.52 4.89
CA VAL A 8 -4.48 -6.63 5.89
C VAL A 8 -3.16 -6.88 5.16
N GLY A 9 -2.23 -5.93 5.28
CA GLY A 9 -0.94 -5.89 4.61
C GLY A 9 -0.89 -4.88 3.46
N GLY A 10 0.10 -3.97 3.50
CA GLY A 10 0.44 -2.94 2.52
C GLY A 10 1.59 -3.35 1.60
N GLY A 11 1.75 -4.66 1.36
CA GLY A 11 2.67 -5.21 0.35
C GLY A 11 2.12 -5.08 -1.07
N PHE A 12 2.78 -5.74 -2.04
CA PHE A 12 2.37 -5.70 -3.45
C PHE A 12 0.91 -6.15 -3.66
N GLY A 13 0.55 -7.29 -3.08
CA GLY A 13 -0.79 -7.86 -3.21
C GLY A 13 -1.86 -6.98 -2.55
N GLY A 14 -1.62 -6.56 -1.30
CA GLY A 14 -2.59 -5.76 -0.55
C GLY A 14 -2.83 -4.39 -1.15
N LEU A 15 -1.78 -3.69 -1.60
CA LEU A 15 -1.96 -2.42 -2.32
C LEU A 15 -2.69 -2.60 -3.66
N SER A 16 -2.43 -3.69 -4.39
CA SER A 16 -3.12 -3.97 -5.64
C SER A 16 -4.60 -4.28 -5.41
N ALA A 17 -4.90 -5.08 -4.38
CA ALA A 17 -6.27 -5.41 -4.00
C ALA A 17 -7.04 -4.15 -3.54
N ALA A 18 -6.44 -3.35 -2.65
CA ALA A 18 -7.02 -2.10 -2.17
C ALA A 18 -7.31 -1.13 -3.33
N ARG A 19 -6.38 -0.97 -4.29
CA ARG A 19 -6.61 -0.15 -5.50
C ARG A 19 -7.73 -0.68 -6.37
N ALA A 20 -7.83 -2.00 -6.55
CA ALA A 20 -8.90 -2.59 -7.34
C ALA A 20 -10.28 -2.37 -6.69
N LEU A 21 -10.36 -2.54 -5.36
CA LEU A 21 -11.58 -2.31 -4.59
C LEU A 21 -11.98 -0.83 -4.55
N ALA A 22 -11.00 0.08 -4.44
CA ALA A 22 -11.21 1.53 -4.38
C ALA A 22 -11.87 2.11 -5.63
N LYS A 23 -11.85 1.41 -6.77
CA LYS A 23 -12.55 1.82 -8.01
C LYS A 23 -14.08 1.81 -7.87
N SER A 24 -14.63 1.19 -6.82
CA SER A 24 -16.07 1.12 -6.60
C SER A 24 -16.48 1.95 -5.39
N GLU A 25 -17.33 2.96 -5.62
CA GLU A 25 -17.95 3.77 -4.56
C GLU A 25 -18.89 2.96 -3.64
N ALA A 26 -19.32 1.77 -4.08
CA ALA A 26 -20.14 0.87 -3.28
C ALA A 26 -19.33 0.13 -2.17
N VAL A 27 -18.00 0.29 -2.18
CA VAL A 27 -17.08 -0.36 -1.25
C VAL A 27 -16.30 0.70 -0.47
N ARG A 28 -16.34 0.61 0.86
CA ARG A 28 -15.39 1.28 1.75
C ARG A 28 -14.22 0.33 1.99
N VAL A 29 -13.02 0.73 1.59
CA VAL A 29 -11.80 -0.04 1.84
C VAL A 29 -11.22 0.41 3.18
N VAL A 30 -10.68 -0.54 3.95
CA VAL A 30 -9.88 -0.27 5.14
C VAL A 30 -8.58 -1.02 4.96
N LEU A 31 -7.50 -0.29 4.66
CA LEU A 31 -6.16 -0.87 4.53
C LEU A 31 -5.40 -0.75 5.85
N ILE A 32 -4.99 -1.87 6.42
CA ILE A 32 -4.20 -1.94 7.66
C ILE A 32 -2.86 -2.58 7.33
N ASP A 33 -1.77 -1.91 7.69
CA ASP A 33 -0.43 -2.48 7.65
C ASP A 33 0.32 -2.14 8.94
N GLN A 34 1.32 -2.95 9.27
CA GLN A 34 2.19 -2.72 10.41
C GLN A 34 3.04 -1.44 10.25
N ARG A 35 3.33 -1.03 9.02
CA ARG A 35 4.13 0.13 8.65
C ARG A 35 3.29 1.11 7.83
N ASN A 36 3.67 2.38 7.85
CA ASN A 36 2.99 3.44 7.09
C ASN A 36 3.49 3.58 5.64
N HIS A 37 4.41 2.71 5.19
CA HIS A 37 5.03 2.73 3.89
C HIS A 37 5.09 1.32 3.29
N HIS A 38 4.96 1.26 1.97
CA HIS A 38 5.23 0.08 1.18
C HIS A 38 6.72 -0.01 0.90
N LEU A 39 7.28 -1.19 1.15
CA LEU A 39 8.67 -1.50 0.86
C LEU A 39 8.76 -2.27 -0.45
N PHE A 40 9.56 -1.76 -1.40
CA PHE A 40 9.87 -2.48 -2.63
C PHE A 40 10.92 -3.55 -2.34
N GLN A 41 10.46 -4.66 -1.74
CA GLN A 41 11.27 -5.79 -1.28
C GLN A 41 12.27 -6.34 -2.33
N PRO A 42 11.99 -6.33 -3.64
CA PRO A 42 12.96 -6.80 -4.64
C PRO A 42 14.32 -6.10 -4.61
N LEU A 43 14.42 -4.86 -4.09
CA LEU A 43 15.69 -4.12 -4.00
C LEU A 43 16.31 -4.13 -2.60
N LEU A 44 15.82 -4.96 -1.68
CA LEU A 44 16.40 -5.06 -0.33
C LEU A 44 17.88 -5.45 -0.35
N TYR A 45 18.32 -6.23 -1.33
CA TYR A 45 19.72 -6.60 -1.48
C TYR A 45 20.61 -5.38 -1.73
N GLN A 46 20.14 -4.39 -2.50
CA GLN A 46 20.91 -3.17 -2.76
C GLN A 46 21.02 -2.30 -1.52
N VAL A 47 20.00 -2.28 -0.66
CA VAL A 47 20.08 -1.61 0.64
C VAL A 47 21.06 -2.35 1.55
N ALA A 48 21.00 -3.68 1.60
CA ALA A 48 21.89 -4.51 2.41
C ALA A 48 23.36 -4.37 1.99
N THR A 49 23.64 -4.11 0.71
CA THR A 49 25.00 -3.87 0.20
C THR A 49 25.37 -2.38 0.11
N ALA A 50 24.60 -1.50 0.77
CA ALA A 50 24.81 -0.04 0.78
C ALA A 50 24.79 0.64 -0.60
N GLY A 51 24.20 0.00 -1.61
CA GLY A 51 24.00 0.55 -2.96
C GLY A 51 22.78 1.46 -3.07
N LEU A 52 21.82 1.40 -2.13
CA LEU A 52 20.66 2.28 -2.05
C LEU A 52 20.37 2.70 -0.60
N ASN A 53 19.77 3.88 -0.43
CA ASN A 53 19.22 4.29 0.85
C ASN A 53 17.88 3.56 1.10
N PRO A 54 17.56 3.08 2.32
CA PRO A 54 16.23 2.55 2.63
C PRO A 54 15.06 3.44 2.19
N ALA A 55 15.24 4.77 2.24
CA ALA A 55 14.22 5.72 1.79
C ALA A 55 13.94 5.63 0.28
N ASP A 56 14.91 5.22 -0.54
CA ASP A 56 14.75 5.09 -2.00
C ASP A 56 13.80 3.95 -2.39
N ILE A 57 13.58 2.99 -1.47
CA ILE A 57 12.73 1.81 -1.71
C ILE A 57 11.46 1.80 -0.83
N ALA A 58 11.19 2.89 -0.09
CA ALA A 58 10.04 3.03 0.79
C ALA A 58 9.09 4.12 0.30
N VAL A 59 7.85 3.75 -0.01
CA VAL A 59 6.82 4.69 -0.50
C VAL A 59 5.69 4.81 0.52
N PRO A 60 5.32 6.02 0.98
CA PRO A 60 4.18 6.19 1.89
C PRO A 60 2.91 5.52 1.34
N ILE A 61 2.25 4.68 2.13
CA ILE A 61 1.02 4.00 1.69
C ILE A 61 -0.08 5.02 1.39
N ARG A 62 -0.15 6.11 2.16
CA ARG A 62 -1.20 7.14 2.01
C ARG A 62 -1.12 7.88 0.68
N SER A 63 0.08 8.14 0.16
CA SER A 63 0.21 8.87 -1.11
C SER A 63 -0.31 8.06 -2.30
N GLN A 64 -0.36 6.73 -2.16
CA GLN A 64 -0.82 5.80 -3.19
C GLN A 64 -2.34 5.83 -3.43
N PHE A 65 -3.10 6.46 -2.52
CA PHE A 65 -4.57 6.57 -2.56
C PHE A 65 -5.02 8.03 -2.55
N THR A 66 -4.15 8.95 -2.95
CA THR A 66 -4.52 10.36 -3.11
C THR A 66 -5.66 10.48 -4.12
N GLY A 67 -6.79 11.06 -3.69
CA GLY A 67 -8.00 11.20 -4.52
C GLY A 67 -8.99 10.02 -4.44
N ASN A 68 -8.70 9.00 -3.63
CA ASN A 68 -9.68 7.96 -3.27
C ASN A 68 -10.28 8.30 -1.91
N ASP A 69 -11.50 8.83 -1.90
CA ASP A 69 -12.20 9.21 -0.66
C ASP A 69 -12.75 7.99 0.12
N ASN A 70 -12.69 6.80 -0.49
CA ASN A 70 -13.25 5.55 0.02
C ASN A 70 -12.21 4.55 0.57
N VAL A 71 -10.97 4.97 0.86
CA VAL A 71 -9.86 4.11 1.34
C VAL A 71 -9.24 4.65 2.64
#